data_AF-A0A0L8AGQ0-F1
#
_entry.id   AF-A0A0L8AGQ0-F1
#
_cell.length_a   1.000
_cell.length_b   1.000
_cell.length_c   1.000
_cell.angle_alpha   90.00
_cell.angle_beta   90.00
_cell.angle_gamma   90.00
#
_symmetry.space_group_name_H-M   'P 1'
#
loop_
_entity.id
_entity.type
_entity.pdbx_description
1 polymer ?
#
loop_
_entity_poly.entity_id
_entity_poly.type
_entity_poly.pdbx_seq_one_letter_code
_entity_poly.pdbx_strand_id
1 'polypeptide(L)'
;MEEQELILKLKNQDKDALSYLYDKYGAALYGAVQRIVQDDDVTAEVVQDIFLKIWNKIEMYDPQKGRLFTWMLNLSRNAAIDKIRSKEIKRSAKTDSIDEYVYTIDRQNSTETSVDGIGVRALMDDLVEEQRFVLLKVYFEGFSHSEIADEYDIPLGTVKSRLRSALKHLRNKVQL
;
A
#
# COMPACT_ATOMS: atom_id res chain seq x y z
N MET A 1 22.55 4.15 -0.01
CA MET A 1 22.38 3.65 -1.39
C MET A 1 21.29 4.47 -2.06
N GLU A 2 21.59 5.06 -3.22
CA GLU A 2 20.60 5.79 -4.03
C GLU A 2 19.56 4.84 -4.64
N GLU A 3 18.36 5.36 -4.97
CA GLU A 3 17.25 4.53 -5.49
C GLU A 3 17.64 3.79 -6.78
N GLN A 4 18.35 4.47 -7.69
CA GLN A 4 18.80 3.89 -8.96
C GLN A 4 19.84 2.78 -8.78
N GLU A 5 20.79 2.98 -7.86
CA GLU A 5 21.81 1.98 -7.53
C GLU A 5 21.17 0.72 -6.93
N LEU A 6 20.21 0.92 -6.02
CA LEU A 6 19.45 -0.16 -5.40
C LEU A 6 18.70 -1.00 -6.45
N ILE A 7 18.02 -0.34 -7.40
CA ILE A 7 17.29 -1.02 -8.49
C ILE A 7 18.25 -1.88 -9.33
N LEU A 8 19.40 -1.33 -9.72
CA LEU A 8 20.38 -2.06 -10.53
C LEU A 8 20.90 -3.30 -9.80
N LYS A 9 21.21 -3.17 -8.50
CA LYS A 9 21.67 -4.32 -7.70
C LYS A 9 20.58 -5.38 -7.52
N LEU A 10 19.33 -4.98 -7.28
CA LEU A 10 18.21 -5.91 -7.19
C LEU A 10 17.98 -6.67 -8.50
N LYS A 11 18.07 -5.99 -9.66
CA LYS A 11 17.99 -6.63 -10.98
C LYS A 11 19.12 -7.64 -11.22
N ASN A 12 20.32 -7.31 -10.74
CA ASN A 12 21.46 -8.22 -10.76
C ASN A 12 21.40 -9.33 -9.70
N GLN A 13 20.28 -9.49 -8.98
CA GLN A 13 20.10 -10.54 -7.97
C GLN A 13 21.17 -10.47 -6.86
N ASP A 14 21.52 -9.24 -6.46
CA ASP A 14 22.40 -8.97 -5.33
C ASP A 14 21.63 -9.09 -4.01
N LYS A 15 22.04 -10.05 -3.16
CA LYS A 15 21.38 -10.33 -1.88
C LYS A 15 21.50 -9.17 -0.88
N ASP A 16 22.60 -8.42 -0.93
CA ASP A 16 22.81 -7.29 0.00
C ASP A 16 21.83 -6.15 -0.32
N ALA A 17 21.45 -6.00 -1.59
CA ALA A 17 20.43 -5.06 -2.01
C ALA A 17 19.03 -5.44 -1.50
N LEU A 18 18.70 -6.73 -1.45
CA LEU A 18 17.44 -7.21 -0.87
C LEU A 18 17.41 -6.99 0.65
N SER A 19 18.52 -7.25 1.35
CA SER A 19 18.64 -6.96 2.79
C SER A 19 18.45 -5.47 3.07
N TYR A 20 19.17 -4.61 2.33
CA TYR A 20 19.01 -3.16 2.45
C TYR A 20 17.57 -2.70 2.17
N LEU A 21 16.91 -3.31 1.19
CA LEU A 21 15.51 -3.03 0.87
C LEU A 21 14.60 -3.40 2.04
N TYR A 22 14.82 -4.56 2.68
CA TYR A 22 14.08 -5.02 3.85
C TYR A 22 14.28 -4.07 5.03
N ASP A 23 15.51 -3.73 5.36
CA ASP A 23 15.83 -2.83 6.48
C ASP A 23 15.20 -1.45 6.27
N LYS A 24 15.18 -0.95 5.02
CA LYS A 24 14.67 0.38 4.70
C LYS A 24 13.15 0.46 4.60
N TYR A 25 12.48 -0.55 4.04
CA TYR A 25 11.05 -0.47 3.71
C TYR A 25 10.18 -1.52 4.40
N GLY A 26 10.77 -2.52 5.06
CA GLY A 26 10.07 -3.64 5.68
C GLY A 26 8.97 -3.20 6.65
N ALA A 27 9.27 -2.26 7.56
CA ALA A 27 8.29 -1.74 8.52
C ALA A 27 7.10 -1.05 7.83
N ALA A 28 7.34 -0.30 6.75
CA ALA A 28 6.29 0.39 6.01
C ALA A 28 5.40 -0.60 5.25
N LEU A 29 5.99 -1.61 4.62
CA LEU A 29 5.24 -2.67 3.93
C LEU A 29 4.47 -3.54 4.93
N TYR A 30 5.06 -3.84 6.10
CA TYR A 30 4.37 -4.55 7.18
C TYR A 30 3.14 -3.77 7.65
N GLY A 31 3.27 -2.48 7.93
CA GLY A 31 2.13 -1.64 8.31
C GLY A 31 1.03 -1.61 7.26
N ALA A 32 1.39 -1.56 5.97
CA ALA A 32 0.42 -1.60 4.88
C ALA A 32 -0.33 -2.94 4.80
N VAL A 33 0.37 -4.07 4.98
CA VAL A 33 -0.23 -5.40 4.99
C VAL A 33 -1.09 -5.61 6.24
N GLN A 34 -0.60 -5.17 7.41
CA GLN A 34 -1.28 -5.32 8.70
C GLN A 34 -2.67 -4.68 8.71
N ARG A 35 -2.84 -3.53 8.07
CA ARG A 35 -4.15 -2.85 8.00
C ARG A 35 -5.19 -3.63 7.21
N ILE A 36 -4.74 -4.43 6.25
CA ILE A 36 -5.59 -5.29 5.43
C ILE A 36 -5.83 -6.61 6.18
N VAL A 37 -4.75 -7.31 6.56
CA VAL A 37 -4.79 -8.68 7.10
C VAL A 37 -5.25 -8.76 8.56
N GLN A 38 -4.88 -7.77 9.38
CA GLN A 38 -5.22 -7.63 10.81
C GLN A 38 -4.91 -8.88 11.67
N ASP A 39 -3.80 -9.54 11.37
CA ASP A 39 -3.33 -10.76 12.03
C ASP A 39 -1.80 -10.79 11.94
N ASP A 40 -1.12 -10.63 13.07
CA ASP A 40 0.33 -10.37 13.12
C ASP A 40 1.16 -11.50 12.49
N ASP A 41 0.76 -12.75 12.73
CA ASP A 41 1.44 -13.93 12.22
C ASP A 41 1.27 -14.03 10.70
N VAL A 42 0.04 -13.82 10.22
CA VAL A 42 -0.26 -13.84 8.79
C VAL A 42 0.40 -12.66 8.07
N THR A 43 0.46 -11.48 8.69
CA THR A 43 1.13 -10.31 8.14
C THR A 43 2.63 -10.57 7.98
N ALA A 44 3.28 -11.15 8.99
CA ALA A 44 4.70 -11.50 8.91
C ALA A 44 4.98 -12.47 7.75
N GLU A 45 4.13 -13.49 7.57
CA GLU A 45 4.21 -14.43 6.44
C GLU A 45 4.06 -13.71 5.09
N VAL A 46 3.02 -12.88 4.94
CA VAL A 46 2.75 -12.15 3.69
C VAL A 46 3.88 -11.18 3.35
N VAL A 47 4.47 -10.52 4.35
CA VAL A 47 5.62 -9.63 4.14
C VAL A 47 6.82 -10.40 3.60
N GLN A 48 7.13 -11.59 4.14
CA GLN A 48 8.20 -12.43 3.61
C GLN A 48 7.94 -12.78 2.13
N ASP A 49 6.72 -13.21 1.81
CA ASP A 49 6.31 -13.51 0.43
C ASP A 49 6.44 -12.29 -0.50
N ILE A 50 6.15 -11.09 -0.01
CA ILE A 50 6.29 -9.85 -0.78
C ILE A 50 7.74 -9.61 -1.17
N PHE A 51 8.70 -9.77 -0.25
CA PHE A 51 10.13 -9.58 -0.57
C PHE A 51 10.61 -10.61 -1.60
N LEU A 52 10.14 -11.85 -1.53
CA LEU A 52 10.39 -12.86 -2.56
C LEU A 52 9.74 -12.48 -3.90
N LYS A 53 8.51 -11.95 -3.89
CA LYS A 53 7.84 -11.46 -5.11
C LYS A 53 8.57 -10.26 -5.71
N ILE A 54 9.08 -9.33 -4.89
CA ILE A 54 9.90 -8.20 -5.34
C ILE A 54 11.14 -8.73 -6.05
N TRP A 55 11.88 -9.62 -5.39
CA TRP A 55 13.08 -10.25 -5.93
C TRP A 55 12.83 -10.90 -7.30
N ASN A 56 11.73 -11.64 -7.43
CA ASN A 56 11.38 -12.34 -8.68
C ASN A 56 10.81 -11.43 -9.77
N LYS A 57 10.20 -10.29 -9.41
CA LYS A 57 9.50 -9.40 -10.35
C LYS A 57 10.21 -8.07 -10.58
N ILE A 58 11.39 -7.85 -10.01
CA ILE A 58 12.10 -6.57 -10.11
C ILE A 58 12.38 -6.18 -11.57
N GLU A 59 12.52 -7.15 -12.49
CA GLU A 59 12.67 -6.85 -13.91
C GLU A 59 11.46 -6.14 -14.54
N MET A 60 10.28 -6.36 -13.98
CA MET A 60 9.04 -5.71 -14.41
C MET A 60 8.90 -4.28 -13.89
N TYR A 61 9.75 -3.84 -12.97
CA TYR A 61 9.74 -2.47 -12.48
C TYR A 61 10.23 -1.50 -13.57
N ASP A 62 9.44 -0.46 -13.78
CA ASP A 62 9.70 0.60 -14.74
C ASP A 62 9.66 1.97 -14.02
N PRO A 63 10.81 2.67 -13.90
CA PRO A 63 10.87 3.96 -13.23
C PRO A 63 10.07 5.05 -13.93
N GLN A 64 9.70 4.89 -15.20
CA GLN A 64 8.81 5.83 -15.90
C GLN A 64 7.35 5.71 -15.44
N LYS A 65 6.95 4.55 -14.91
CA LYS A 65 5.58 4.29 -14.44
C LYS A 65 5.36 4.69 -12.98
N GLY A 66 6.42 4.90 -12.21
CA GLY A 66 6.33 5.35 -10.83
C GLY A 66 7.58 5.06 -10.00
N ARG A 67 7.57 5.51 -8.74
CA ARG A 67 8.63 5.24 -7.77
C ARG A 67 8.66 3.78 -7.36
N LEU A 68 9.83 3.27 -6.98
CA LEU A 68 10.01 1.89 -6.52
C LEU A 68 9.10 1.57 -5.33
N PHE A 69 9.04 2.46 -4.35
CA PHE A 69 8.19 2.28 -3.18
C PHE A 69 6.71 2.11 -3.53
N THR A 70 6.19 2.90 -4.48
CA THR A 70 4.79 2.78 -4.93
C THR A 70 4.52 1.45 -5.60
N TRP A 71 5.47 0.96 -6.41
CA TRP A 71 5.36 -0.36 -7.03
C TRP A 71 5.35 -1.49 -5.98
N MET A 72 6.22 -1.42 -4.97
CA MET A 72 6.25 -2.38 -3.86
C MET A 72 4.97 -2.34 -3.02
N LEU A 73 4.43 -1.14 -2.76
CA LEU A 73 3.20 -0.96 -2.01
C LEU A 73 2.01 -1.63 -2.72
N ASN A 74 1.90 -1.45 -4.04
CA ASN A 74 0.88 -2.13 -4.85
C ASN A 74 1.02 -3.64 -4.82
N LEU A 75 2.25 -4.15 -4.93
CA LEU A 75 2.51 -5.60 -4.83
C LEU A 75 2.12 -6.14 -3.44
N SER A 76 2.38 -5.35 -2.39
CA SER A 76 2.07 -5.69 -1.00
C SER A 76 0.56 -5.76 -0.76
N ARG A 77 -0.15 -4.74 -1.24
CA ARG A 77 -1.61 -4.67 -1.20
C ARG A 77 -2.25 -5.88 -1.88
N ASN A 78 -1.83 -6.18 -3.11
CA ASN A 78 -2.37 -7.31 -3.86
C ASN A 78 -2.12 -8.64 -3.12
N ALA A 79 -0.91 -8.84 -2.58
CA ALA A 79 -0.59 -10.02 -1.80
C ALA A 79 -1.45 -10.16 -0.53
N ALA A 80 -1.71 -9.05 0.17
CA ALA A 80 -2.56 -9.03 1.35
C ALA A 80 -4.02 -9.40 1.02
N ILE A 81 -4.57 -8.82 -0.06
CA ILE A 81 -5.95 -9.12 -0.52
C ILE A 81 -6.08 -10.57 -0.96
N ASP A 82 -5.11 -11.07 -1.73
CA ASP A 82 -5.08 -12.47 -2.15
C ASP A 82 -5.08 -13.41 -0.93
N LYS A 83 -4.32 -13.07 0.13
CA LYS A 83 -4.27 -13.85 1.36
C LYS A 83 -5.64 -13.89 2.06
N ILE A 84 -6.32 -12.75 2.20
CA ILE A 84 -7.67 -12.69 2.80
C ILE A 84 -8.66 -13.51 1.99
N ARG A 85 -8.72 -13.30 0.66
CA ARG A 85 -9.61 -14.06 -0.22
C ARG A 85 -9.38 -15.57 -0.12
N SER A 86 -8.12 -16.00 -0.01
CA SER A 86 -7.81 -17.43 0.17
C SER A 86 -8.27 -17.98 1.53
N LYS A 87 -8.21 -17.17 2.60
CA LYS A 87 -8.70 -17.52 3.94
C LYS A 87 -10.24 -17.61 3.94
N GLU A 88 -10.90 -16.71 3.21
CA GLU A 88 -12.35 -16.69 3.01
C GLU A 88 -12.83 -17.91 2.21
N ILE A 89 -12.21 -18.23 1.07
CA ILE A 89 -12.56 -19.43 0.28
C ILE A 89 -12.41 -20.70 1.12
N LYS A 90 -11.36 -20.80 1.94
CA LYS A 90 -11.16 -21.95 2.86
C LYS A 90 -12.20 -22.00 3.99
N ARG A 91 -12.75 -20.86 4.39
CA ARG A 91 -13.82 -20.77 5.40
C ARG A 91 -15.20 -21.04 4.80
N SER A 92 -15.51 -20.51 3.61
CA SER A 92 -16.79 -20.75 2.91
C SER A 92 -16.92 -22.20 2.43
N ALA A 93 -15.82 -22.84 2.04
CA ALA A 93 -15.80 -24.29 1.80
C ALA A 93 -16.13 -25.13 3.05
N LYS A 94 -16.19 -24.51 4.24
CA LYS A 94 -16.59 -25.13 5.51
C LYS A 94 -17.95 -24.64 6.04
N THR A 95 -18.58 -23.61 5.47
CA THR A 95 -19.87 -23.09 5.94
C THR A 95 -20.59 -22.30 4.84
N ASP A 96 -21.81 -22.70 4.49
CA ASP A 96 -22.68 -22.02 3.52
C ASP A 96 -23.17 -20.66 4.06
N SER A 97 -22.67 -19.55 3.51
CA SER A 97 -23.34 -18.24 3.31
C SER A 97 -22.28 -17.16 3.00
N ILE A 98 -22.32 -16.60 1.78
CA ILE A 98 -21.24 -15.75 1.23
C ILE A 98 -21.56 -14.24 1.27
N ASP A 99 -22.79 -13.82 1.57
CA ASP A 99 -23.20 -12.46 1.18
C ASP A 99 -23.06 -11.36 2.25
N GLU A 100 -22.72 -11.67 3.50
CA GLU A 100 -22.91 -10.69 4.60
C GLU A 100 -21.62 -9.98 5.10
N TYR A 101 -20.43 -10.48 4.78
CA TYR A 101 -19.19 -9.92 5.38
C TYR A 101 -18.40 -8.95 4.49
N VAL A 102 -18.54 -9.00 3.16
CA VAL A 102 -17.86 -8.08 2.23
C VAL A 102 -18.28 -6.63 2.48
N TYR A 103 -19.56 -6.40 2.81
CA TYR A 103 -20.10 -5.08 3.18
C TYR A 103 -19.76 -4.64 4.62
N THR A 104 -19.42 -5.59 5.51
CA THR A 104 -19.17 -5.29 6.93
C THR A 104 -17.74 -4.78 7.15
N ILE A 105 -16.77 -5.23 6.34
CA ILE A 105 -15.39 -4.74 6.39
C ILE A 105 -15.33 -3.26 5.99
N ASP A 106 -16.03 -2.84 4.94
CA ASP A 106 -16.06 -1.42 4.52
C ASP A 106 -16.71 -0.49 5.56
N ARG A 107 -17.69 -0.98 6.33
CA ARG A 107 -18.37 -0.19 7.37
C ARG A 107 -17.59 -0.10 8.68
N GLN A 108 -16.80 -1.11 9.04
CA GLN A 108 -15.97 -1.09 10.25
C GLN A 108 -14.63 -0.34 10.06
N ASN A 109 -14.26 -0.01 8.82
CA ASN A 109 -13.08 0.78 8.43
C ASN A 109 -13.14 2.27 8.81
N SER A 110 -14.18 2.73 9.52
CA SER A 110 -14.28 4.09 10.06
C SER A 110 -13.67 4.26 11.46
N THR A 111 -12.74 3.37 11.84
CA THR A 111 -11.92 3.57 13.03
C THR A 111 -10.67 4.34 12.65
N GLU A 112 -10.52 5.51 13.30
CA GLU A 112 -9.49 6.53 13.12
C GLU A 112 -8.17 5.98 12.58
N THR A 113 -7.93 6.22 11.29
CA THR A 113 -6.59 6.11 10.71
C THR A 113 -5.68 7.10 11.46
N SER A 114 -4.94 6.61 12.46
CA SER A 114 -4.09 7.49 13.25
C SER A 114 -2.82 7.81 12.46
N VAL A 115 -2.75 9.05 11.98
CA VAL A 115 -1.53 9.65 11.45
C VAL A 115 -0.66 10.07 12.65
N ASP A 116 -0.06 9.10 13.33
CA ASP A 116 0.59 9.30 14.65
C ASP A 116 2.06 9.74 14.63
N GLY A 117 2.57 10.17 13.47
CA GLY A 117 3.84 10.87 13.41
C GLY A 117 3.68 12.36 13.77
N ILE A 118 4.34 12.82 14.84
CA ILE A 118 4.48 14.25 15.16
C ILE A 118 5.12 14.94 13.94
N GLY A 119 4.31 15.66 13.15
CA GLY A 119 4.70 16.30 11.89
C GLY A 119 3.91 15.80 10.67
N VAL A 120 3.59 14.51 10.58
CA VAL A 120 2.80 13.97 9.45
C VAL A 120 1.36 14.47 9.52
N ARG A 121 0.79 14.55 10.72
CA ARG A 121 -0.56 15.10 10.93
C ARG A 121 -0.67 16.56 10.49
N ALA A 122 0.30 17.39 10.87
CA ALA A 122 0.36 18.79 10.45
C ALA A 122 0.53 18.97 8.94
N LEU A 123 1.32 18.10 8.29
CA LEU A 123 1.47 18.11 6.83
C LEU A 123 0.18 17.69 6.10
N MET A 124 -0.56 16.74 6.69
CA MET A 124 -1.88 16.34 6.20
C MET A 124 -2.90 17.46 6.40
N ASP A 125 -2.80 18.21 7.50
CA ASP A 125 -3.69 19.33 7.83
C ASP A 125 -3.73 20.43 6.77
N ASP A 126 -2.60 20.63 6.08
CA ASP A 126 -2.42 21.61 5.02
C ASP A 126 -2.96 21.17 3.64
N LEU A 127 -3.40 19.91 3.49
CA LEU A 127 -4.01 19.43 2.26
C LEU A 127 -5.49 19.78 2.21
N VAL A 128 -5.95 20.19 1.01
CA VAL A 128 -7.38 20.29 0.71
C VAL A 128 -8.03 18.92 0.89
N GLU A 129 -9.27 18.91 1.37
CA GLU A 129 -10.00 17.71 1.78
C GLU A 129 -9.95 16.59 0.73
N GLU A 130 -10.17 16.89 -0.56
CA GLU A 130 -10.20 15.84 -1.58
C GLU A 130 -8.80 15.26 -1.88
N GLN A 131 -7.74 16.04 -1.64
CA GLN A 131 -6.36 15.58 -1.76
C GLN A 131 -5.98 14.68 -0.58
N ARG A 132 -6.36 15.11 0.64
CA ARG A 132 -6.16 14.33 1.85
C ARG A 132 -6.92 13.01 1.78
N PHE A 133 -8.18 13.05 1.34
CA PHE A 133 -9.04 11.89 1.19
C PHE A 133 -8.40 10.79 0.34
N VAL A 134 -8.00 11.12 -0.89
CA VAL A 134 -7.39 10.13 -1.78
C VAL A 134 -6.06 9.63 -1.22
N LEU A 135 -5.27 10.50 -0.58
CA LEU A 135 -4.00 10.11 0.02
C LEU A 135 -4.20 9.13 1.19
N LEU A 136 -5.15 9.40 2.08
CA LEU A 136 -5.51 8.51 3.19
C LEU A 136 -5.98 7.16 2.67
N LYS A 137 -6.92 7.15 1.72
CA LYS A 137 -7.44 5.90 1.15
C LYS A 137 -6.33 5.05 0.54
N VAL A 138 -5.41 5.64 -0.21
CA VAL A 138 -4.31 4.89 -0.84
C VAL A 138 -3.28 4.39 0.16
N TYR A 139 -2.75 5.28 1.01
CA TYR A 139 -1.57 4.98 1.82
C TYR A 139 -1.88 4.43 3.21
N PHE A 140 -3.08 4.71 3.71
CA PHE A 140 -3.48 4.32 5.04
C PHE A 140 -4.55 3.25 5.03
N GLU A 141 -5.56 3.37 4.19
CA GLU A 141 -6.63 2.36 4.12
C GLU A 141 -6.39 1.29 3.06
N GLY A 142 -5.32 1.43 2.28
CA GLY A 142 -4.90 0.43 1.31
C GLY A 142 -5.92 0.24 0.19
N PHE A 143 -6.53 1.30 -0.33
CA PHE A 143 -7.31 1.29 -1.57
C PHE A 143 -6.40 1.50 -2.79
N SER A 144 -6.73 0.87 -3.92
CA SER A 144 -6.18 1.21 -5.23
C SER A 144 -6.92 2.42 -5.82
N HIS A 145 -6.32 3.07 -6.82
CA HIS A 145 -6.98 4.19 -7.50
C HIS A 145 -8.30 3.80 -8.18
N SER A 146 -8.41 2.57 -8.70
CA SER A 146 -9.65 2.06 -9.30
C SER A 146 -10.72 1.82 -8.25
N GLU A 147 -10.39 1.20 -7.11
CA GLU A 147 -11.39 1.01 -6.06
C GLU A 147 -11.88 2.34 -5.48
N ILE A 148 -11.01 3.36 -5.36
CA ILE A 148 -11.48 4.70 -4.96
C ILE A 148 -12.41 5.27 -6.03
N ALA A 149 -12.11 5.04 -7.30
CA ALA A 149 -12.93 5.56 -8.38
C ALA A 149 -14.32 4.90 -8.39
N ASP A 150 -14.35 3.59 -8.21
CA ASP A 150 -15.56 2.78 -8.24
C ASP A 150 -16.42 2.98 -6.97
N GLU A 151 -15.80 2.96 -5.79
CA GLU A 151 -16.50 3.03 -4.49
C GLU A 151 -17.06 4.43 -4.19
N TYR A 152 -16.37 5.48 -4.62
CA TYR A 152 -16.73 6.87 -4.29
C TYR A 152 -17.27 7.65 -5.49
N ASP A 153 -17.50 6.99 -6.63
CA ASP A 153 -17.98 7.60 -7.88
C ASP A 153 -17.11 8.81 -8.32
N ILE A 154 -15.80 8.66 -8.21
CA ILE A 154 -14.82 9.69 -8.60
C ILE A 154 -14.13 9.21 -9.89
N PRO A 155 -14.08 10.00 -10.98
CA PRO A 155 -13.38 9.57 -12.18
C PRO A 155 -11.92 9.18 -11.89
N LEU A 156 -11.45 8.04 -12.41
CA LEU A 156 -10.09 7.52 -12.16
C LEU A 156 -9.00 8.56 -12.46
N GLY A 157 -9.20 9.40 -13.48
CA GLY A 157 -8.31 10.51 -13.80
C GLY A 157 -8.23 11.56 -12.67
N THR A 158 -9.35 11.85 -12.03
CA THR A 158 -9.49 12.77 -10.89
C THR A 158 -8.85 12.19 -9.63
N VAL A 159 -9.03 10.89 -9.36
CA VAL A 159 -8.33 10.20 -8.26
C VAL A 159 -6.81 10.36 -8.42
N LYS A 160 -6.29 10.04 -9.61
CA LYS A 160 -4.85 10.16 -9.92
C LYS A 160 -4.34 11.60 -9.83
N SER A 161 -5.12 12.58 -10.29
CA SER A 161 -4.71 14.00 -10.27
C SER A 161 -4.71 14.58 -8.85
N ARG A 162 -5.71 14.24 -8.03
CA ARG A 162 -5.78 14.61 -6.60
C ARG A 162 -4.61 14.04 -5.82
N LEU A 163 -4.30 12.75 -5.99
CA LEU A 163 -3.16 12.13 -5.33
C LEU A 163 -1.82 12.77 -5.74
N ARG A 164 -1.63 13.02 -7.04
CA ARG A 164 -0.42 13.67 -7.54
C ARG A 164 -0.24 15.08 -6.95
N SER A 165 -1.34 15.83 -6.85
CA SER A 165 -1.34 17.18 -6.27
C SER A 165 -1.01 17.13 -4.78
N ALA A 166 -1.60 16.19 -4.04
CA ALA A 166 -1.32 15.96 -2.62
C ALA A 166 0.17 15.69 -2.38
N LEU A 167 0.75 14.73 -3.11
CA LEU A 167 2.16 14.36 -2.99
C LEU A 167 3.11 15.52 -3.37
N LYS A 168 2.76 16.31 -4.39
CA LYS A 168 3.53 17.49 -4.77
C LYS A 168 3.52 18.54 -3.66
N HIS A 169 2.36 18.78 -3.03
CA HIS A 169 2.23 19.74 -1.94
C HIS A 169 3.06 19.31 -0.72
N LEU A 170 2.93 18.05 -0.30
CA LEU A 170 3.69 17.49 0.81
C LEU A 170 5.20 17.57 0.57
N ARG A 171 5.66 17.23 -0.64
CA ARG A 171 7.10 17.28 -0.97
C ARG A 171 7.68 18.69 -0.81
N ASN A 172 6.95 19.71 -1.23
CA ASN A 172 7.42 21.10 -1.13
C ASN A 172 7.58 21.55 0.34
N LYS A 173 6.79 21.00 1.26
CA LYS A 173 6.85 21.30 2.69
C LYS A 173 7.97 20.58 3.42
N VAL A 174 8.34 19.38 2.98
CA VAL A 174 9.41 18.56 3.59
C VAL A 174 10.81 18.97 3.08
N GLN A 175 10.88 19.69 1.95
CA GLN A 175 12.14 20.22 1.41
C GLN A 175 12.50 21.64 1.92
N LEU A 176 11.70 22.19 2.84
CA LEU A 176 11.95 23.42 3.57
C LEU A 176 12.40 23.08 5.00
#